data_AF-A0A4Q7YVV3-F1
#
_entry.id   AF-A0A4Q7YVV3-F1
#
_cell.length_a   1.000
_cell.length_b   1.000
_cell.length_c   1.000
_cell.angle_alpha   90.00
_cell.angle_beta   90.00
_cell.angle_gamma   90.00
#
_symmetry.space_group_name_H-M   'P 1'
#
loop_
_entity.id
_entity.type
_entity.pdbx_description
1 polymer ?
#
loop_
_entity_poly.entity_id
_entity_poly.type
_entity_poly.pdbx_seq_one_letter_code
_entity_poly.pdbx_strand_id
1 'polypeptide(L)'
;MPVIRTCPNCGQKNRIPATRLADTGRCGACKNELAPVGEPIPVDTQLFDEIVQNAPVPILVDFWAEWCGPCRMAAHEVARTAADTKGRALVLKVDTEQNPQLSARYNVRGIPNFAVFSGGQTRLAAGRPRRPPADGKLARLRTHHLSAEAASLHRQCFDSSSKLHFRTRWASIS
;
A
#
# COMPACT_ATOMS: atom_id res chain seq x y z
N MET A 1 -10.39 -7.64 -9.80
CA MET A 1 -10.36 -8.83 -8.89
C MET A 1 -10.81 -8.41 -7.49
N PRO A 2 -11.76 -9.09 -6.83
CA PRO A 2 -12.25 -8.64 -5.53
C PRO A 2 -11.35 -9.11 -4.38
N VAL A 3 -11.15 -8.26 -3.38
CA VAL A 3 -10.55 -8.64 -2.10
C VAL A 3 -11.62 -9.31 -1.24
N ILE A 4 -11.31 -10.46 -0.65
CA ILE A 4 -12.24 -11.16 0.25
C ILE A 4 -12.05 -10.62 1.66
N ARG A 5 -13.14 -10.12 2.26
CA ARG A 5 -13.16 -9.66 3.65
C ARG A 5 -14.20 -10.42 4.46
N THR A 6 -13.78 -10.93 5.60
CA THR A 6 -14.66 -11.60 6.56
C THR A 6 -15.39 -10.56 7.39
N CYS A 7 -16.71 -10.67 7.48
CA CYS A 7 -17.51 -9.80 8.34
C CYS A 7 -17.21 -10.12 9.81
N PRO A 8 -16.80 -9.13 10.63
CA PRO A 8 -16.52 -9.37 12.04
C PRO A 8 -17.76 -9.73 12.85
N ASN A 9 -18.97 -9.40 12.36
CA ASN A 9 -20.22 -9.67 13.07
C ASN A 9 -20.75 -11.10 12.85
N CYS A 10 -20.71 -11.61 11.61
CA CYS A 10 -21.34 -12.90 11.28
C CYS A 10 -20.42 -13.88 10.55
N GLY A 11 -19.15 -13.55 10.33
CA GLY A 11 -18.19 -14.42 9.64
C GLY A 11 -18.38 -14.55 8.12
N GLN A 12 -19.40 -13.90 7.53
CA GLN A 12 -19.62 -13.97 6.09
C GLN A 12 -18.42 -13.42 5.31
N LYS A 13 -17.97 -14.15 4.29
CA LYS A 13 -16.99 -13.67 3.31
C LYS A 13 -17.67 -12.74 2.32
N ASN A 14 -17.17 -11.51 2.19
CA ASN A 14 -17.67 -10.48 1.30
C ASN A 14 -16.61 -10.18 0.24
N ARG A 15 -17.02 -10.11 -1.02
CA ARG A 15 -16.17 -9.71 -2.15
C ARG A 15 -16.22 -8.19 -2.28
N ILE A 16 -15.11 -7.52 -1.99
CA ILE A 16 -15.02 -6.05 -2.06
C ILE A 16 -14.20 -5.68 -3.31
N PRO A 17 -14.78 -4.95 -4.28
CA PRO A 17 -14.02 -4.50 -5.44
C PRO A 17 -13.00 -3.43 -5.05
N ALA A 18 -11.92 -3.31 -5.83
CA ALA A 18 -10.82 -2.36 -5.59
C ALA A 18 -11.29 -0.92 -5.38
N THR A 19 -12.29 -0.50 -6.17
CA THR A 19 -12.90 0.85 -6.11
C THR A 19 -13.58 1.18 -4.78
N ARG A 20 -13.89 0.17 -3.95
CA ARG A 20 -14.66 0.32 -2.70
C ARG A 20 -13.86 -0.09 -1.45
N LEU A 21 -12.56 -0.40 -1.58
CA LEU A 21 -11.75 -0.86 -0.44
C LEU A 21 -11.59 0.21 0.65
N ALA A 22 -11.63 1.49 0.27
CA ALA A 22 -11.53 2.62 1.20
C ALA A 22 -12.89 3.07 1.76
N ASP A 23 -14.00 2.47 1.34
CA ASP A 23 -15.33 2.91 1.76
C ASP A 23 -15.84 2.08 2.94
N THR A 24 -16.72 2.69 3.74
CA THR A 24 -17.58 1.92 4.65
C THR A 24 -18.63 1.19 3.80
N GLY A 25 -18.55 -0.14 3.80
CA GLY A 25 -19.50 -1.01 3.13
C GLY A 25 -20.53 -1.60 4.10
N ARG A 26 -21.36 -2.51 3.60
CA ARG A 26 -22.24 -3.35 4.42
C ARG A 26 -22.05 -4.82 4.06
N CYS A 27 -22.19 -5.70 5.04
CA CYS A 27 -22.14 -7.13 4.82
C CYS A 27 -23.34 -7.58 3.98
N GLY A 28 -23.09 -8.42 2.96
CA GLY A 28 -24.15 -8.97 2.12
C GLY A 28 -25.18 -9.82 2.88
N ALA A 29 -24.76 -10.48 3.97
CA ALA A 29 -25.60 -11.34 4.80
C ALA A 29 -26.31 -10.56 5.91
N CYS A 30 -25.58 -10.14 6.96
CA CYS A 30 -26.19 -9.54 8.16
C CYS A 30 -26.45 -8.03 8.06
N LYS A 31 -26.06 -7.39 6.95
CA LYS A 31 -26.20 -5.94 6.70
C LYS A 31 -25.43 -5.01 7.65
N ASN A 32 -24.75 -5.53 8.67
CA ASN A 32 -23.85 -4.74 9.51
C ASN A 32 -22.74 -4.09 8.69
N GLU A 33 -22.23 -2.99 9.21
CA GLU A 33 -21.18 -2.21 8.56
C GLU A 33 -19.89 -3.02 8.42
N LEU A 34 -19.27 -2.87 7.25
CA LEU A 34 -17.91 -3.31 6.98
C LEU A 34 -17.06 -2.06 6.92
N ALA A 35 -16.35 -1.81 8.01
CA ALA A 35 -15.44 -0.68 8.10
C ALA A 35 -14.38 -0.74 6.97
N PRO A 36 -13.86 0.40 6.48
CA PRO A 36 -12.86 0.42 5.40
C PRO A 36 -11.66 -0.48 5.69
N VAL A 37 -10.90 -0.84 4.66
CA VAL A 37 -9.65 -1.58 4.88
C VAL A 37 -8.67 -0.69 5.65
N GLY A 38 -8.15 -1.22 6.75
CA GLY A 38 -7.16 -0.57 7.60
C GLY A 38 -6.02 -1.51 7.98
N GLU A 39 -5.76 -2.51 7.14
CA GLU A 39 -4.69 -3.48 7.29
C GLU A 39 -3.92 -3.57 5.96
N PRO A 40 -2.61 -3.88 5.99
CA PRO A 40 -1.83 -4.03 4.77
C PRO A 40 -2.34 -5.21 3.93
N ILE A 41 -2.65 -4.97 2.67
CA ILE A 41 -3.21 -5.97 1.76
C ILE A 41 -2.06 -6.68 1.03
N PRO A 42 -1.84 -7.99 1.22
CA PRO A 42 -0.91 -8.74 0.38
C PRO A 42 -1.49 -8.82 -1.04
N VAL A 43 -0.67 -8.52 -2.03
CA VAL A 43 -1.10 -8.51 -3.44
C VAL A 43 -0.16 -9.29 -4.33
N ASP A 44 -0.75 -9.98 -5.31
CA ASP A 44 -0.03 -10.44 -6.50
C ASP A 44 -0.04 -9.33 -7.57
N THR A 45 0.54 -9.62 -8.74
CA THR A 45 0.60 -8.66 -9.85
C THR A 45 -0.76 -8.22 -10.35
N GLN A 46 -1.74 -9.13 -10.43
CA GLN A 46 -3.05 -8.82 -11.00
C GLN A 46 -3.87 -7.95 -10.04
N LEU A 47 -3.88 -8.30 -8.75
CA LEU A 47 -4.56 -7.52 -7.72
C LEU A 47 -3.89 -6.16 -7.52
N PHE A 48 -2.56 -6.10 -7.59
CA PHE A 48 -1.80 -4.86 -7.55
C PHE A 48 -2.27 -3.90 -8.65
N ASP A 49 -2.26 -4.35 -9.91
CA ASP A 49 -2.64 -3.52 -11.06
C ASP A 49 -4.09 -3.03 -10.95
N GLU A 50 -5.00 -3.93 -10.56
CA GLU A 50 -6.40 -3.58 -10.32
C GLU A 50 -6.55 -2.48 -9.26
N ILE A 51 -5.88 -2.61 -8.11
CA ILE A 51 -6.01 -1.63 -7.02
C ILE A 51 -5.36 -0.29 -7.42
N VAL A 52 -4.16 -0.33 -7.98
CA VAL A 52 -3.43 0.89 -8.38
C VAL A 52 -4.17 1.71 -9.43
N GLN A 53 -4.84 1.04 -10.37
CA GLN A 53 -5.60 1.71 -11.43
C GLN A 53 -6.94 2.27 -10.94
N ASN A 54 -7.61 1.56 -10.02
CA ASN A 54 -9.02 1.82 -9.73
C ASN A 54 -9.31 2.43 -8.35
N ALA A 55 -8.36 2.42 -7.41
CA ALA A 55 -8.62 2.98 -6.09
C ALA A 55 -8.80 4.51 -6.16
N PRO A 56 -9.87 5.05 -5.54
CA PRO A 56 -10.11 6.50 -5.52
C PRO A 56 -9.23 7.26 -4.52
N VAL A 57 -8.44 6.55 -3.72
CA VAL A 57 -7.58 7.08 -2.66
C VAL A 57 -6.09 6.82 -2.96
N PRO A 58 -5.16 7.57 -2.35
CA PRO A 58 -3.74 7.24 -2.41
C PRO A 58 -3.43 5.83 -1.92
N ILE A 59 -2.40 5.22 -2.49
CA ILE A 59 -1.95 3.88 -2.14
C ILE A 59 -0.48 3.94 -1.77
N LEU A 60 -0.15 3.48 -0.58
CA LEU A 60 1.21 3.17 -0.17
C LEU A 60 1.50 1.70 -0.48
N VAL A 61 2.67 1.42 -1.05
CA VAL A 61 3.15 0.08 -1.36
C VAL A 61 4.44 -0.18 -0.61
N ASP A 62 4.48 -1.27 0.14
CA ASP A 62 5.67 -1.84 0.80
C ASP A 62 6.19 -3.03 -0.02
N PHE A 63 7.32 -2.85 -0.69
CA PHE A 63 8.05 -3.93 -1.33
C PHE A 63 8.98 -4.57 -0.30
N TRP A 64 8.76 -5.85 -0.03
CA TRP A 64 9.40 -6.58 1.07
C TRP A 64 9.73 -8.03 0.69
N ALA A 65 10.35 -8.76 1.63
CA ALA A 65 10.55 -10.22 1.56
C ALA A 65 10.67 -10.78 2.99
N GLU A 66 10.39 -12.07 3.18
CA GLU A 66 10.40 -12.72 4.50
C GLU A 66 11.79 -12.77 5.14
N TRP A 67 12.83 -13.05 4.34
CA TRP A 67 14.22 -13.11 4.81
C TRP A 67 14.79 -11.73 5.22
N CYS A 68 14.16 -10.64 4.79
CA CYS A 68 14.63 -9.28 5.02
C CYS A 68 14.38 -8.83 6.48
N GLY A 69 15.45 -8.84 7.29
CA GLY A 69 15.40 -8.38 8.69
C GLY A 69 14.81 -6.97 8.87
N PRO A 70 15.30 -5.94 8.17
CA PRO A 70 14.75 -4.59 8.25
C PRO A 70 13.27 -4.50 7.85
N CYS A 71 12.83 -5.31 6.87
CA CYS A 71 11.43 -5.35 6.44
C CYS A 71 10.51 -5.86 7.55
N ARG A 72 10.92 -6.92 8.26
CA ARG A 72 10.15 -7.45 9.40
C ARG A 72 10.01 -6.42 10.52
N MET A 73 11.03 -5.60 10.76
CA MET A 73 10.95 -4.53 11.74
C MET A 73 10.04 -3.37 11.28
N ALA A 74 10.03 -3.05 9.99
CA ALA A 74 9.15 -2.03 9.41
C ALA A 74 7.66 -2.45 9.39
N ALA A 75 7.38 -3.77 9.40
CA ALA A 75 6.02 -4.30 9.27
C ALA A 75 5.03 -3.75 10.30
N HIS A 76 5.46 -3.49 11.55
CA HIS A 76 4.61 -2.89 12.58
C HIS A 76 4.16 -1.47 12.19
N GLU A 77 5.09 -0.67 11.68
CA GLU A 77 4.81 0.71 11.26
C GLU A 77 3.95 0.76 9.99
N VAL A 78 4.14 -0.20 9.08
CA VAL A 78 3.27 -0.39 7.90
C VAL A 78 1.85 -0.75 8.32
N ALA A 79 1.68 -1.67 9.27
CA ALA A 79 0.37 -2.04 9.81
C ALA A 79 -0.30 -0.87 10.54
N ARG A 80 0.45 -0.13 11.35
CA ARG A 80 -0.04 1.08 12.03
C ARG A 80 -0.48 2.15 11.03
N THR A 81 0.32 2.40 10.00
CA THR A 81 -0.01 3.36 8.94
C THR A 81 -1.33 2.98 8.28
N ALA A 82 -1.53 1.70 7.93
CA ALA A 82 -2.77 1.22 7.35
C ALA A 82 -3.99 1.50 8.26
N ALA A 83 -3.84 1.30 9.58
CA ALA A 83 -4.90 1.57 10.54
C ALA A 83 -5.20 3.07 10.67
N ASP A 84 -4.16 3.91 10.79
CA ASP A 84 -4.27 5.36 10.97
C ASP A 84 -4.84 6.06 9.71
N THR A 85 -4.64 5.47 8.53
CA THR A 85 -5.07 6.03 7.25
C THR A 85 -6.31 5.36 6.69
N LYS A 86 -6.97 4.50 7.48
CA LYS A 86 -8.18 3.77 7.08
C LYS A 86 -9.21 4.70 6.46
N GLY A 87 -9.64 4.35 5.25
CA GLY A 87 -10.59 5.12 4.44
C GLY A 87 -10.03 6.37 3.75
N ARG A 88 -8.81 6.79 4.07
CA ARG A 88 -8.09 7.89 3.41
C ARG A 88 -6.99 7.41 2.47
N ALA A 89 -6.40 6.24 2.74
CA ALA A 89 -5.42 5.60 1.89
C ALA A 89 -5.49 4.07 2.04
N LEU A 90 -4.95 3.37 1.06
CA LEU A 90 -4.73 1.92 1.12
C LEU A 90 -3.24 1.63 1.30
N VAL A 91 -2.93 0.52 1.96
CA VAL A 91 -1.57 0.02 2.11
C VAL A 91 -1.49 -1.37 1.49
N LEU A 92 -0.58 -1.56 0.54
CA LEU A 92 -0.33 -2.83 -0.13
C LEU A 92 1.03 -3.37 0.27
N LYS A 93 1.15 -4.69 0.36
CA LYS A 93 2.42 -5.40 0.52
C LYS A 93 2.70 -6.24 -0.70
N VAL A 94 3.85 -5.99 -1.33
CA VAL A 94 4.35 -6.77 -2.47
C VAL A 94 5.54 -7.58 -2.00
N ASP A 95 5.36 -8.89 -1.90
CA ASP A 95 6.49 -9.80 -1.72
C ASP A 95 7.29 -9.86 -3.04
N THR A 96 8.54 -9.40 -2.97
CA THR A 96 9.45 -9.29 -4.10
C THR A 96 9.99 -10.63 -4.59
N GLU A 97 9.96 -11.68 -3.76
CA GLU A 97 10.32 -13.04 -4.17
C GLU A 97 9.20 -13.70 -4.97
N GLN A 98 7.95 -13.45 -4.55
CA GLN A 98 6.77 -13.99 -5.23
C GLN A 98 6.38 -13.16 -6.46
N ASN A 99 6.79 -11.88 -6.51
CA ASN A 99 6.44 -10.97 -7.60
C ASN A 99 7.68 -10.24 -8.20
N PRO A 100 8.70 -10.97 -8.70
CA PRO A 100 9.92 -10.37 -9.24
C PRO A 100 9.65 -9.40 -10.41
N GLN A 101 8.58 -9.64 -11.17
CA GLN A 101 8.09 -8.76 -12.25
C GLN A 101 7.65 -7.38 -11.74
N LEU A 102 7.03 -7.28 -10.56
CA LEU A 102 6.66 -5.99 -9.98
C LEU A 102 7.91 -5.25 -9.50
N SER A 103 8.84 -5.96 -8.84
CA SER A 103 10.13 -5.43 -8.42
C SER A 103 10.90 -4.83 -9.61
N ALA A 104 10.96 -5.56 -10.73
CA ALA A 104 11.60 -5.09 -11.96
C ALA A 104 10.87 -3.89 -12.58
N ARG A 105 9.53 -3.94 -12.67
CA ARG A 105 8.69 -2.87 -13.23
C ARG A 105 8.93 -1.53 -12.53
N TYR A 106 9.04 -1.56 -11.21
CA TYR A 106 9.25 -0.37 -10.37
C TYR A 106 10.72 -0.10 -10.02
N ASN A 107 11.66 -0.86 -10.59
CA ASN A 107 13.10 -0.72 -10.36
C ASN A 107 13.45 -0.74 -8.85
N VAL A 108 12.86 -1.68 -8.12
CA VAL A 108 13.18 -1.97 -6.72
C VAL A 108 14.55 -2.65 -6.69
N ARG A 109 15.57 -1.92 -6.20
CA ARG A 109 16.97 -2.39 -6.13
C ARG A 109 17.40 -2.86 -4.74
N GLY A 110 16.53 -2.69 -3.75
CA GLY A 110 16.75 -3.06 -2.37
C GLY A 110 15.44 -2.95 -1.62
N ILE A 111 15.32 -3.68 -0.51
CA ILE A 111 14.13 -3.74 0.34
C ILE A 111 14.49 -3.46 1.80
N PRO A 112 13.59 -2.88 2.61
CA PRO A 112 12.24 -2.44 2.23
C PRO A 112 12.28 -1.25 1.26
N ASN A 113 11.32 -1.18 0.33
CA ASN A 113 11.16 -0.05 -0.57
C ASN A 113 9.71 0.40 -0.56
N PHE A 114 9.50 1.71 -0.43
CA PHE A 114 8.17 2.30 -0.38
C PHE A 114 7.89 3.12 -1.64
N ALA A 115 6.69 2.93 -2.19
CA ALA A 115 6.20 3.73 -3.29
C ALA A 115 4.77 4.20 -3.00
N VAL A 116 4.42 5.39 -3.49
CA VAL A 116 3.07 5.94 -3.37
C VAL A 116 2.46 6.15 -4.75
N PHE A 117 1.22 5.71 -4.90
CA PHE A 117 0.43 5.81 -6.12
C PHE A 117 -0.82 6.66 -5.86
N SER A 118 -1.23 7.44 -6.87
CA SER A 118 -2.48 8.17 -6.84
C SER A 118 -2.99 8.40 -8.27
N GLY A 119 -4.21 7.95 -8.55
CA GLY A 119 -4.84 8.03 -9.87
C GLY A 119 -4.07 7.23 -10.93
N GLY A 120 -3.68 5.99 -10.60
CA GLY A 120 -2.92 5.10 -11.51
C GLY A 120 -1.46 5.50 -11.76
N GLN A 121 -0.96 6.57 -11.14
CA GLN A 121 0.38 7.09 -11.37
C GLN A 121 1.23 7.03 -10.10
N THR A 122 2.48 6.60 -10.22
CA THR A 122 3.47 6.70 -9.14
C THR A 122 3.78 8.17 -8.88
N ARG A 123 3.64 8.60 -7.63
CA ARG A 123 3.95 9.98 -7.18
C ARG A 123 5.32 10.07 -6.52
N LEU A 124 5.69 9.06 -5.75
CA LEU A 124 6.94 8.99 -4.99
C LEU A 124 7.42 7.54 -5.01
N ALA A 125 8.67 7.30 -5.36
CA ALA A 125 9.32 5.99 -5.29
C ALA A 125 10.82 6.18 -5.11
N ALA A 126 11.45 5.30 -4.32
CA ALA A 126 12.90 5.20 -4.23
C ALA A 126 13.43 4.54 -5.52
N GLY A 127 13.58 5.35 -6.57
CA GLY A 127 13.90 4.93 -7.92
C GLY A 127 12.82 5.38 -8.91
N ARG A 128 13.19 6.07 -9.98
CA ARG A 128 12.22 6.51 -11.00
C ARG A 128 11.65 5.27 -11.69
N PRO A 129 10.33 5.03 -11.68
CA PRO A 129 9.75 3.85 -12.33
C PRO A 129 10.00 3.89 -13.84
N ARG A 130 10.19 2.72 -14.48
CA ARG A 130 10.03 2.63 -15.94
C ARG A 130 8.57 2.91 -16.26
N ARG A 131 8.32 3.71 -17.30
CA ARG A 131 6.97 4.07 -17.75
C ARG A 131 6.13 2.79 -17.89
N PRO A 132 4.95 2.68 -17.25
CA PRO A 132 4.05 1.56 -17.51
C PRO A 132 3.62 1.54 -18.99
N PRO A 133 3.24 0.38 -19.55
CA PRO A 133 2.66 0.31 -20.90
C PRO A 133 1.44 1.23 -20.97
N ALA A 134 1.38 2.01 -22.05
CA ALA A 134 0.50 3.16 -22.20
C ALA A 134 -0.88 2.75 -22.69
N ASP A 135 -1.72 2.21 -21.80
CA ASP A 135 -3.08 1.85 -22.15
C ASP A 135 -4.08 2.79 -21.45
N GLY A 136 -4.43 3.88 -22.15
CA GLY A 136 -5.80 4.41 -22.20
C GLY A 136 -6.36 5.25 -21.02
N LYS A 137 -6.41 6.57 -21.26
CA LYS A 137 -7.33 7.59 -20.70
C LYS A 137 -7.08 8.12 -19.27
N LEU A 138 -6.52 9.33 -19.27
CA LEU A 138 -6.37 10.26 -18.14
C LEU A 138 -7.73 10.68 -17.56
N ALA A 139 -7.97 10.42 -16.29
CA ALA A 139 -8.94 11.18 -15.50
C ALA A 139 -8.20 12.32 -14.76
N ARG A 140 -8.29 13.53 -15.30
CA ARG A 140 -7.87 14.77 -14.63
C ARG A 140 -8.87 15.12 -13.53
N LEU A 141 -8.60 14.82 -12.25
CA LEU A 141 -9.35 15.41 -11.13
C LEU A 141 -8.47 15.64 -9.88
N ARG A 142 -8.58 16.86 -9.31
CA ARG A 142 -8.17 17.33 -7.97
C ARG A 142 -6.83 16.83 -7.41
N THR A 143 -5.73 17.18 -8.08
CA THR A 143 -4.39 16.68 -7.72
C THR A 143 -3.76 17.33 -6.49
N HIS A 144 -4.17 18.55 -6.10
CA HIS A 144 -3.43 19.30 -5.07
C HIS A 144 -3.53 18.71 -3.65
N HIS A 145 -4.71 18.24 -3.21
CA HIS A 145 -4.85 17.63 -1.89
C HIS A 145 -4.23 16.21 -1.83
N LEU A 146 -4.45 15.42 -2.88
CA LEU A 146 -3.96 14.04 -3.00
C LEU A 146 -2.43 13.97 -3.04
N SER A 147 -1.75 14.96 -3.62
CA SER A 147 -0.29 15.02 -3.63
C SER A 147 0.32 15.29 -2.24
N ALA A 148 -0.34 16.09 -1.40
CA ALA A 148 0.13 16.36 -0.05
C ALA A 148 -0.02 15.14 0.87
N GLU A 149 -1.16 14.43 0.79
CA GLU A 149 -1.38 13.19 1.54
C GLU A 149 -0.41 12.09 1.10
N ALA A 150 -0.19 11.95 -0.22
CA ALA A 150 0.80 11.02 -0.76
C ALA A 150 2.22 11.26 -0.22
N ALA A 151 2.63 12.53 -0.12
CA ALA A 151 3.92 12.90 0.44
C ALA A 151 4.03 12.64 1.95
N SER A 152 2.94 12.84 2.70
CA SER A 152 2.88 12.53 4.12
C SER A 152 3.02 11.03 4.38
N LEU A 153 2.29 10.19 3.61
CA LEU A 153 2.35 8.72 3.72
C LEU A 153 3.76 8.19 3.48
N HIS A 154 4.41 8.64 2.40
CA HIS A 154 5.79 8.23 2.09
C HIS A 154 6.75 8.63 3.21
N ARG A 155 6.64 9.86 3.74
CA ARG A 155 7.51 10.34 4.82
C ARG A 155 7.29 9.59 6.12
N GLN A 156 6.05 9.25 6.45
CA GLN A 156 5.70 8.49 7.66
C GLN A 156 6.36 7.12 7.67
N CYS A 157 6.30 6.38 6.55
CA CYS A 157 6.98 5.07 6.47
C CYS A 157 8.50 5.18 6.31
N PHE A 158 8.99 6.15 5.52
CA PHE A 158 10.42 6.33 5.31
C PHE A 158 11.17 6.79 6.57
N ASP A 159 10.60 7.72 7.33
CA ASP A 159 11.19 8.20 8.61
C ASP A 159 11.18 7.09 9.66
N SER A 160 10.12 6.27 9.72
CA SER A 160 10.09 5.08 10.59
C SER A 160 11.16 4.03 10.21
N SER A 161 11.41 3.80 8.92
CA SER A 161 12.49 2.92 8.45
C SER A 161 13.89 3.51 8.73
N SER A 162 14.03 4.84 8.62
CA SER A 162 15.30 5.56 8.84
C SER A 162 15.65 5.72 10.32
N LYS A 163 14.67 5.90 11.22
CA LYS A 163 14.87 5.93 12.68
C LYS A 163 15.43 4.63 13.23
N LEU A 164 15.13 3.50 12.58
CA LEU A 164 15.76 2.20 12.88
C LEU A 164 17.25 2.14 12.50
N HIS A 165 17.65 2.83 11.43
CA HIS A 165 19.06 2.99 11.06
C HIS A 165 19.82 3.96 11.99
N PHE A 166 19.14 4.96 12.58
CA PHE A 166 19.78 5.90 13.50
C PHE A 166 20.01 5.34 14.91
N ARG A 167 19.12 4.47 15.44
CA ARG A 167 19.32 3.85 16.76
C ARG A 167 20.41 2.78 16.80
N THR A 168 20.77 2.18 15.67
CA THR A 168 21.80 1.12 15.61
C THR A 168 23.21 1.64 15.32
N ARG A 169 23.39 2.92 14.95
CA ARG A 169 24.72 3.50 14.70
C ARG A 169 25.31 4.31 15.85
N TRP A 170 24.55 4.57 16.92
CA TRP A 170 24.99 5.30 18.13
C TRP A 170 25.14 4.42 19.38
N ALA A 171 24.94 3.09 19.28
CA ALA A 171 25.14 2.15 20.38
C ALA A 171 26.49 1.39 20.31
N SER A 172 27.41 1.82 19.45
CA SER A 172 28.77 1.24 19.32
C SER A 172 29.89 2.29 19.36
N ILE A 173 29.59 3.48 19.89
CA ILE A 173 30.59 4.45 20.34
C ILE A 173 30.21 4.83 21.78
N SER A 174 30.49 3.92 22.70
CA SER A 174 30.67 4.15 24.14
C SER A 174 31.52 2.99 24.66
#